data_AF-A0A3P7J8C3-F1
#
_entry.id   AF-A0A3P7J8C3-F1
#
_cell.length_a   1.000
_cell.length_b   1.000
_cell.length_c   1.000
_cell.angle_alpha   90.00
_cell.angle_beta   90.00
_cell.angle_gamma   90.00
#
_symmetry.space_group_name_H-M   'P 1'
#
loop_
_entity.id
_entity.type
_entity.pdbx_description
1 polymer ?
#
loop_
_entity_poly.entity_id
_entity_poly.type
_entity_poly.pdbx_seq_one_letter_code
_entity_poly.pdbx_strand_id
1 'polypeptide(L)'
;MADFEENFSLAEATYTISNLSLGVSRMALKKVGVVSINPKELLEEGIRRELALELPSLLNCNDKPGPLEDVLNHLSDTLQSFRRAFIYMCEHVDINGYDMWREEIDSIVHRMANELKEKKLPTVVSFDLHIVIGVMSIFPSS
;
A
#
# COMPACT_ATOMS: atom_id res chain seq x y z
N MET A 1 22.77 -13.88 -13.64
CA MET A 1 22.93 -12.45 -13.98
C MET A 1 21.54 -11.88 -13.89
N ALA A 2 21.24 -11.04 -12.89
CA ALA A 2 19.98 -10.29 -12.89
C ALA A 2 19.89 -9.52 -14.21
N ASP A 3 18.73 -9.57 -14.87
CA ASP A 3 18.59 -9.13 -16.26
C ASP A 3 18.96 -7.65 -16.36
N PHE A 4 19.80 -7.27 -17.32
CA PHE A 4 20.31 -5.90 -17.44
C PHE A 4 19.16 -4.90 -17.56
N GLU A 5 18.09 -5.31 -18.25
CA GLU A 5 16.86 -4.55 -18.45
C GLU A 5 16.08 -4.32 -17.13
N GLU A 6 15.99 -5.34 -16.26
CA GLU A 6 15.35 -5.22 -14.95
C GLU A 6 16.11 -4.24 -14.04
N ASN A 7 17.44 -4.31 -14.03
CA ASN A 7 18.27 -3.36 -13.27
C ASN A 7 18.18 -1.94 -13.82
N PHE A 8 18.11 -1.80 -15.16
CA PHE A 8 18.00 -0.49 -15.80
C PHE A 8 16.65 0.17 -15.49
N SER A 9 15.54 -0.56 -15.63
CA SER A 9 14.20 -0.06 -15.30
C SER A 9 14.06 0.31 -13.82
N LEU A 10 14.62 -0.49 -12.90
CA LEU A 10 14.65 -0.16 -11.48
C LEU A 10 15.45 1.11 -11.19
N ALA A 11 16.60 1.28 -11.85
CA ALA A 11 17.43 2.48 -11.71
C ALA A 11 16.71 3.73 -12.25
N GLU A 12 16.02 3.61 -13.38
CA GLU A 12 15.21 4.67 -13.98
C GLU A 12 14.05 5.08 -13.07
N ALA A 13 13.31 4.10 -12.52
CA ALA A 13 12.24 4.36 -11.57
C ALA A 13 12.76 5.07 -10.31
N THR A 14 13.87 4.57 -9.74
CA THR A 14 14.50 5.17 -8.55
C THR A 14 14.99 6.59 -8.82
N TYR A 15 15.59 6.82 -9.99
CA TYR A 15 16.03 8.15 -10.41
C TYR A 15 14.85 9.12 -10.52
N THR A 16 13.74 8.66 -11.13
CA THR A 16 12.53 9.45 -11.27
C THR A 16 11.95 9.83 -9.92
N ILE A 17 11.79 8.87 -9.01
CA ILE A 17 11.30 9.11 -7.64
C ILE A 17 12.20 10.11 -6.91
N SER A 18 13.52 9.95 -7.00
CA SER A 18 14.49 10.85 -6.35
C SER A 18 14.40 12.28 -6.88
N ASN A 19 14.29 12.47 -8.19
CA ASN A 19 14.14 13.79 -8.79
C ASN A 19 12.81 14.45 -8.42
N LEU A 20 11.72 13.67 -8.38
CA LEU A 20 10.41 14.16 -7.96
C LEU A 20 10.44 14.59 -6.49
N SER A 21 11.01 13.75 -5.62
CA SER A 21 11.25 14.05 -4.20
C SER A 21 11.99 15.37 -4.02
N LEU A 22 13.11 15.52 -4.74
CA LEU A 22 13.91 16.74 -4.72
C LEU A 22 13.12 17.96 -5.23
N GLY A 23 12.30 17.77 -6.26
CA GLY A 23 11.38 18.78 -6.77
C GLY A 23 10.41 19.26 -5.69
N VAL A 24 9.69 18.32 -5.06
CA VAL A 24 8.70 18.58 -4.00
C VAL A 24 9.36 19.26 -2.79
N SER A 25 10.52 18.78 -2.35
CA SER A 25 11.31 19.38 -1.27
C SER A 25 11.68 20.84 -1.54
N ARG A 26 11.94 21.18 -2.80
CA ARG A 26 12.26 22.56 -3.24
C ARG A 26 11.02 23.43 -3.48
N MET A 27 9.82 22.86 -3.49
CA MET A 27 8.60 23.64 -3.68
C MET A 27 8.26 24.40 -2.40
N ALA A 28 8.29 25.73 -2.48
CA ALA A 28 7.74 26.57 -1.42
C ALA A 28 6.22 26.47 -1.35
N LEU A 29 5.66 26.65 -0.15
CA LEU A 29 4.22 26.84 0.10
C LEU A 29 3.61 27.77 -0.96
N LYS A 30 2.59 27.27 -1.66
CA LYS A 30 1.93 28.02 -2.73
C LYS A 30 0.62 28.59 -2.22
N LYS A 31 0.53 29.92 -2.15
CA LYS A 31 -0.74 30.62 -1.92
C LYS A 31 -1.46 30.82 -3.25
N VAL A 32 -2.59 30.15 -3.43
CA VAL A 32 -3.48 30.30 -4.59
C VAL A 32 -4.73 31.03 -4.13
N GLY A 33 -4.75 32.36 -4.30
CA GLY A 33 -5.81 33.23 -3.80
C GLY A 33 -5.85 33.24 -2.27
N VAL A 34 -6.91 32.69 -1.68
CA VAL A 34 -7.10 32.56 -0.22
C VAL A 34 -6.58 31.21 0.31
N VAL A 35 -6.38 30.23 -0.57
CA VAL A 35 -5.96 28.86 -0.19
C VAL A 35 -4.43 28.77 -0.16
N SER A 36 -3.89 28.17 0.89
CA SER A 36 -2.47 27.79 0.97
C SER A 36 -2.34 26.30 0.70
N ILE A 37 -1.42 25.93 -0.19
CA ILE A 37 -1.14 24.54 -0.55
C ILE A 37 0.27 24.21 -0.07
N ASN A 38 0.37 23.19 0.78
CA ASN A 38 1.62 22.56 1.16
C ASN A 38 1.92 21.40 0.17
N PRO A 39 2.99 21.50 -0.65
CA PRO A 39 3.33 20.45 -1.61
C PRO A 39 3.59 19.08 -0.97
N LYS A 40 4.12 19.04 0.26
CA LYS A 40 4.39 17.78 0.97
C LYS A 40 3.09 17.09 1.38
N GLU A 41 2.16 17.83 2.00
CA GLU A 41 0.83 17.32 2.35
C GLU A 41 0.06 16.86 1.10
N LEU A 42 0.14 17.62 0.00
CA LEU A 42 -0.51 17.24 -1.25
C LEU A 42 0.05 15.92 -1.82
N LEU A 43 1.36 15.72 -1.73
CA LEU A 43 2.01 14.47 -2.15
C LEU A 43 1.59 13.30 -1.25
N GLU A 44 1.61 13.48 0.07
CA GLU A 44 1.19 12.47 1.04
C GLU A 44 -0.26 12.02 0.79
N GLU A 45 -1.17 12.97 0.58
CA GLU A 45 -2.57 12.69 0.27
C GLU A 45 -2.74 11.99 -1.09
N GLY A 46 -1.93 12.37 -2.09
CA GLY A 46 -1.91 11.70 -3.39
C GLY A 46 -1.47 10.24 -3.29
N ILE A 47 -0.38 9.98 -2.56
CA ILE A 47 0.15 8.62 -2.35
C ILE A 47 -0.85 7.78 -1.56
N ARG A 48 -1.44 8.32 -0.48
CA ARG A 48 -2.47 7.61 0.29
C ARG A 48 -3.67 7.25 -0.57
N ARG A 49 -4.15 8.18 -1.40
CA ARG A 49 -5.28 7.95 -2.31
C ARG A 49 -4.98 6.84 -3.32
N GLU A 50 -3.79 6.85 -3.92
CA GLU A 50 -3.41 5.83 -4.89
C GLU A 50 -3.29 4.45 -4.22
N LEU A 51 -2.69 4.40 -3.02
CA LEU A 51 -2.62 3.17 -2.22
C LEU A 51 -4.02 2.60 -1.92
N ALA A 52 -4.98 3.44 -1.56
CA ALA A 52 -6.36 3.04 -1.28
C ALA A 52 -7.09 2.49 -2.52
N LEU A 53 -6.71 2.93 -3.72
CA LEU A 53 -7.27 2.46 -4.99
C LEU A 53 -6.66 1.13 -5.43
N GLU A 54 -5.35 0.95 -5.24
CA GLU A 54 -4.61 -0.24 -5.66
C GLU A 54 -4.79 -1.44 -4.72
N LEU A 55 -4.80 -1.22 -3.41
CA LEU A 55 -4.88 -2.32 -2.43
C LEU A 55 -6.08 -3.27 -2.62
N PRO A 56 -7.31 -2.81 -2.91
CA PRO A 56 -8.44 -3.71 -3.16
C PRO A 56 -8.23 -4.63 -4.36
N SER A 57 -7.51 -4.17 -5.40
CA SER A 57 -7.21 -4.98 -6.58
C SER A 57 -6.22 -6.10 -6.24
N LEU A 58 -5.22 -5.79 -5.41
CA LEU A 58 -4.24 -6.76 -4.90
C LEU A 58 -4.85 -7.81 -3.96
N LEU A 59 -5.93 -7.45 -3.27
CA LEU A 59 -6.67 -8.36 -2.38
C LEU A 59 -7.65 -9.28 -3.13
N ASN A 60 -7.85 -9.06 -4.43
CA ASN A 60 -8.80 -9.84 -5.22
C ASN A 60 -8.17 -11.17 -5.66
N CYS A 61 -8.64 -12.29 -5.08
CA CYS A 61 -8.12 -13.63 -5.34
C CYS A 61 -8.76 -14.35 -6.54
N ASN A 62 -9.54 -13.66 -7.38
CA ASN A 62 -10.34 -14.31 -8.43
C ASN A 62 -9.52 -14.97 -9.56
N ASP A 63 -8.22 -14.70 -9.65
CA ASP A 63 -7.42 -15.07 -10.83
C ASP A 63 -6.78 -16.47 -10.76
N LYS A 64 -6.82 -17.15 -9.60
CA LYS A 64 -6.26 -18.51 -9.43
C LYS A 64 -7.21 -19.44 -8.68
N PRO A 65 -7.91 -20.35 -9.38
CA PRO A 65 -8.64 -21.42 -8.69
C PRO A 65 -7.64 -22.42 -8.10
N GLY A 66 -7.68 -22.63 -6.79
CA GLY A 66 -6.79 -23.55 -6.08
C GLY A 66 -7.27 -23.81 -4.65
N PRO A 67 -6.58 -24.70 -3.91
CA PRO A 67 -6.77 -24.85 -2.47
C PRO A 67 -6.68 -23.50 -1.77
N LEU A 68 -7.49 -23.28 -0.73
CA LEU A 68 -7.52 -22.03 0.03
C LEU A 68 -6.12 -21.63 0.54
N GLU A 69 -5.32 -22.61 0.96
CA GLU A 69 -3.95 -22.39 1.43
C GLU A 69 -3.06 -21.78 0.34
N ASP A 70 -3.10 -22.31 -0.89
CA ASP A 70 -2.30 -21.81 -2.01
C ASP A 70 -2.71 -20.39 -2.41
N VAL A 71 -4.02 -20.10 -2.37
CA VAL A 71 -4.56 -18.76 -2.63
C VAL A 71 -4.10 -17.77 -1.57
N LEU A 72 -4.16 -18.15 -0.29
CA LEU A 72 -3.72 -17.30 0.82
C LEU A 72 -2.21 -17.07 0.81
N ASN A 73 -1.42 -18.09 0.50
CA ASN A 73 0.04 -17.95 0.36
C ASN A 73 0.40 -17.01 -0.78
N HIS A 74 -0.24 -17.18 -1.95
CA HIS A 74 -0.01 -16.29 -3.09
C HIS A 74 -0.40 -14.83 -2.78
N LEU A 75 -1.52 -14.63 -2.07
CA LEU A 75 -1.96 -13.32 -1.64
C LEU A 75 -0.95 -12.69 -0.68
N SER A 76 -0.48 -13.47 0.31
CA SER A 76 0.52 -13.04 1.28
C SER A 76 1.81 -12.57 0.58
N ASP A 77 2.34 -13.36 -0.35
CA ASP A 77 3.55 -13.03 -1.10
C ASP A 77 3.40 -11.76 -1.94
N THR A 78 2.23 -11.60 -2.58
CA THR A 78 1.90 -10.44 -3.41
C THR A 78 1.83 -9.18 -2.54
N LEU A 79 1.08 -9.22 -1.44
CA LEU A 79 0.96 -8.10 -0.51
C LEU A 79 2.29 -7.74 0.15
N GLN A 80 3.09 -8.74 0.55
CA GLN A 80 4.36 -8.50 1.21
C GLN A 80 5.38 -7.87 0.24
N SER A 81 5.39 -8.31 -1.02
CA SER A 81 6.25 -7.74 -2.07
C SER A 81 5.86 -6.30 -2.38
N PHE A 82 4.56 -6.05 -2.55
CA PHE A 82 4.05 -4.70 -2.77
C PHE A 82 4.33 -3.78 -1.57
N ARG A 83 4.10 -4.25 -0.33
CA ARG A 83 4.42 -3.50 0.90
C ARG A 83 5.89 -3.08 0.96
N ARG A 84 6.82 -3.99 0.65
CA ARG A 84 8.25 -3.68 0.65
C ARG A 84 8.59 -2.60 -0.38
N ALA A 85 8.07 -2.73 -1.60
CA ALA A 85 8.28 -1.74 -2.65
C ALA A 85 7.69 -0.38 -2.27
N PHE A 86 6.47 -0.36 -1.75
CA PHE A 86 5.79 0.85 -1.28
C PHE A 86 6.59 1.59 -0.21
N ILE A 87 7.00 0.89 0.84
CA ILE A 87 7.81 1.47 1.93
C ILE A 87 9.12 2.03 1.39
N TYR A 88 9.81 1.27 0.55
CA TYR A 88 11.06 1.73 -0.09
C TYR A 88 10.85 3.03 -0.88
N MET A 89 9.76 3.15 -1.64
CA MET A 89 9.44 4.39 -2.35
C MET A 89 9.17 5.56 -1.38
N CYS A 90 8.43 5.32 -0.30
CA CYS A 90 8.13 6.34 0.72
C CYS A 90 9.39 6.88 1.42
N GLU A 91 10.41 6.04 1.63
CA GLU A 91 11.68 6.45 2.21
C GLU A 91 12.41 7.49 1.34
N HIS A 92 12.30 7.40 0.01
CA HIS A 92 12.91 8.39 -0.91
C HIS A 92 12.22 9.76 -0.90
N VAL A 93 10.96 9.83 -0.46
CA VAL A 93 10.16 11.05 -0.42
C VAL A 93 9.94 11.61 0.99
N ASP A 94 10.61 11.03 2.00
CA ASP A 94 10.50 11.44 3.41
C ASP A 94 9.04 11.40 3.93
N ILE A 95 8.36 10.30 3.59
CA ILE A 95 6.99 9.99 4.03
C ILE A 95 7.00 8.73 4.88
N ASN A 96 6.22 8.72 5.97
CA ASN A 96 6.08 7.54 6.82
C ASN A 96 5.17 6.49 6.15
N GLY A 97 5.77 5.67 5.29
CA GLY A 97 5.06 4.60 4.58
C GLY A 97 4.55 3.49 5.48
N TYR A 98 5.14 3.27 6.66
CA TYR A 98 4.71 2.23 7.60
C TYR A 98 3.34 2.56 8.21
N ASP A 99 3.16 3.79 8.68
CA ASP A 99 1.89 4.22 9.27
C ASP A 99 0.82 4.36 8.21
N MET A 100 1.14 4.94 7.05
CA MET A 100 0.21 5.03 5.92
C MET A 100 -0.28 3.65 5.45
N TRP A 101 0.64 2.68 5.33
CA TRP A 101 0.28 1.30 5.01
C TRP A 101 -0.67 0.69 6.04
N ARG A 102 -0.33 0.83 7.33
CA ARG A 102 -1.14 0.29 8.43
C ARG A 102 -2.55 0.86 8.40
N GLU A 103 -2.67 2.18 8.29
CA GLU A 103 -3.95 2.90 8.27
C GLU A 103 -4.82 2.49 7.07
N GLU A 104 -4.25 2.40 5.87
CA GLU A 104 -5.04 2.05 4.68
C GLU A 104 -5.45 0.58 4.65
N ILE A 105 -4.56 -0.35 5.04
CA ILE A 105 -4.94 -1.76 5.19
C ILE A 105 -6.07 -1.91 6.21
N ASP A 106 -5.94 -1.23 7.34
CA ASP A 106 -6.98 -1.22 8.38
C ASP A 106 -8.32 -0.71 7.83
N SER A 107 -8.28 0.43 7.14
CA SER A 107 -9.44 1.06 6.53
C SER A 107 -10.12 0.13 5.50
N ILE A 108 -9.35 -0.54 4.66
CA ILE A 108 -9.87 -1.47 3.65
C ILE A 108 -10.49 -2.70 4.28
N VAL A 109 -9.83 -3.33 5.25
CA VAL A 109 -10.37 -4.50 5.95
C VAL A 109 -11.69 -4.16 6.64
N HIS A 110 -11.75 -3.01 7.31
CA HIS A 110 -13.00 -2.53 7.90
C HIS A 110 -14.11 -2.29 6.87
N ARG A 111 -13.79 -1.66 5.73
CA ARG A 111 -14.75 -1.45 4.62
C ARG A 111 -15.28 -2.78 4.09
N MET A 112 -14.39 -3.72 3.75
CA MET A 112 -14.76 -5.05 3.28
C MET A 112 -15.62 -5.82 4.29
N ALA A 113 -15.25 -5.79 5.57
CA ALA A 113 -16.02 -6.44 6.64
C ALA A 113 -17.43 -5.84 6.78
N ASN A 114 -17.57 -4.52 6.65
CA ASN A 114 -18.87 -3.85 6.71
C ASN A 114 -19.74 -4.18 5.48
N GLU A 115 -19.16 -4.22 4.28
CA GLU A 115 -19.87 -4.64 3.06
C GLU A 115 -20.41 -6.08 3.17
N LEU A 116 -19.65 -6.98 3.79
CA LEU A 116 -20.09 -8.36 4.03
C LEU A 116 -21.24 -8.43 5.04
N LYS A 117 -21.25 -7.58 6.08
CA LYS A 117 -22.35 -7.48 7.05
C LYS A 117 -23.63 -6.97 6.39
N GLU A 118 -23.54 -5.96 5.54
CA GLU A 118 -24.69 -5.38 4.84
C GLU A 118 -25.32 -6.37 3.83
N LYS A 119 -24.51 -7.26 3.25
CA LYS A 119 -24.98 -8.33 2.35
C LYS A 119 -25.71 -9.50 3.06
N LYS A 120 -25.95 -9.44 4.38
CA LYS A 120 -26.71 -10.44 5.18
C LYS A 120 -26.20 -11.89 5.01
N LEU A 121 -24.92 -12.15 5.32
CA LEU A 121 -24.48 -13.49 5.74
C LEU A 121 -24.62 -13.62 7.27
N PRO A 122 -25.02 -14.78 7.81
CA PRO A 122 -25.25 -14.95 9.24
C PRO A 122 -23.94 -14.72 10.00
N THR A 123 -24.06 -13.93 11.06
CA THR A 123 -23.03 -13.55 12.03
C THR A 123 -22.21 -14.74 12.56
N VAL A 124 -21.08 -15.01 11.94
CA VAL A 124 -19.83 -15.51 12.53
C VAL A 124 -18.79 -14.96 11.55
N VAL A 125 -18.00 -13.94 11.84
CA VAL A 125 -16.78 -14.05 12.63
C VAL A 125 -16.46 -12.68 13.20
N SER A 126 -16.30 -12.59 14.51
CA SER A 126 -15.55 -11.51 15.13
C SER A 126 -14.08 -11.74 14.79
N PHE A 127 -13.63 -11.27 13.62
CA PHE A 127 -12.20 -11.20 13.34
C PHE A 127 -11.66 -10.04 14.16
N ASP A 128 -11.02 -10.37 15.28
CA ASP A 128 -10.14 -9.44 15.97
C ASP A 128 -9.09 -8.97 14.94
N LEU A 129 -9.19 -7.70 14.56
CA LEU A 129 -8.29 -7.00 13.67
C LEU A 129 -6.82 -7.14 14.13
N HIS A 130 -6.61 -7.28 15.43
CA HIS A 130 -5.32 -7.55 16.04
C HIS A 130 -4.75 -8.94 15.68
N ILE A 131 -5.61 -9.92 15.35
CA ILE A 131 -5.20 -11.26 14.87
C ILE A 131 -4.80 -11.20 13.40
N VAL A 132 -5.54 -10.50 12.52
CA VAL A 132 -5.17 -10.41 11.09
C VAL A 132 -3.86 -9.62 10.91
N ILE A 133 -3.72 -8.51 11.64
CA ILE A 133 -2.45 -7.76 11.71
C ILE A 133 -1.36 -8.61 12.37
N GLY A 134 -1.71 -9.41 13.39
CA GLY A 134 -0.81 -10.36 14.04
C GLY A 134 -0.30 -11.44 13.09
N VAL A 135 -1.15 -12.01 12.23
CA VAL A 135 -0.76 -13.04 11.26
C VAL A 135 0.19 -12.47 10.20
N MET A 136 0.00 -11.22 9.73
CA MET A 136 0.98 -10.52 8.88
C MET A 136 2.28 -10.10 9.61
N SER A 137 2.29 -10.16 10.95
CA SER A 137 3.47 -9.89 11.79
C SER A 137 4.20 -11.16 12.24
N ILE A 138 3.59 -12.35 12.07
CA ILE A 138 4.07 -13.62 12.63
C ILE A 138 4.81 -14.48 11.60
N PHE A 139 4.75 -14.20 10.30
CA PHE A 139 5.56 -14.94 9.32
C PHE A 139 7.02 -14.50 9.37
N PRO A 140 7.94 -15.34 9.88
CA PRO A 140 9.36 -15.03 9.87
C PRO A 140 9.90 -15.27 8.46
N SER A 141 10.76 -14.35 8.02
CA SER A 141 11.61 -14.51 6.85
C SER A 141 12.32 -15.88 6.90
N SER A 142 11.96 -16.78 5.99
CA SER A 142 12.78 -17.94 5.63
C SER A 142 13.51 -17.64 4.34
#